data_AF-Q6LWA9-F1
#
_entry.id   AF-Q6LWA9-F1
#
_cell.length_a   1.000
_cell.length_b   1.000
_cell.length_c   1.000
_cell.angle_alpha   90.00
_cell.angle_beta   90.00
_cell.angle_gamma   90.00
#
_symmetry.space_group_name_H-M   'P 1'
#
loop_
_entity.id
_entity.type
_entity.pdbx_description
1 polymer ?
#
loop_
_entity_poly.entity_id
_entity_poly.type
_entity_poly.pdbx_seq_one_letter_code
_entity_poly.pdbx_strand_id
1 'polypeptide(L)'
;MERNMTQRALEQDKWLHAGLMGFSAAFFLALFSAQGGVEESIMLHLSVLLFSIALPLFTIFTILCMSLMNPNLPKGMFDTLQNSRWLFYARALSYASIYLAVMFLIGHFTLLAMFTFFIISAAIWWKLRGLILPDLERLQQEKQDSGIKTSPVAQAVRQAIDER
;
A
#
# COMPACT_ATOMS: atom_id res chain seq x y z
N MET A 1 23.05 8.36 -0.55
CA MET A 1 22.56 7.04 -0.09
C MET A 1 21.04 7.01 0.09
N GLU A 2 20.43 8.07 0.63
CA GLU A 2 18.98 8.20 0.87
C GLU A 2 18.10 8.09 -0.39
N ARG A 3 18.48 8.71 -1.52
CA ARG A 3 17.74 8.57 -2.81
C ARG A 3 17.59 7.12 -3.29
N ASN A 4 18.56 6.26 -2.99
CA ASN A 4 18.53 4.87 -3.45
C ASN A 4 17.51 4.04 -2.67
N MET A 5 17.18 4.42 -1.43
CA MET A 5 16.17 3.71 -0.63
C MET A 5 14.76 4.09 -1.05
N THR A 6 14.47 5.38 -1.25
CA THR A 6 13.15 5.86 -1.70
C THR A 6 12.79 5.33 -3.09
N GLN A 7 13.77 5.25 -4.01
CA GLN A 7 13.54 4.70 -5.35
C GLN A 7 13.16 3.21 -5.33
N ARG A 8 13.78 2.40 -4.46
CA ARG A 8 13.45 0.97 -4.34
C ARG A 8 12.04 0.76 -3.76
N ALA A 9 11.67 1.54 -2.74
CA ALA A 9 10.31 1.47 -2.19
C ALA A 9 9.25 1.87 -3.22
N LEU A 10 9.51 2.94 -3.98
CA LEU A 10 8.63 3.36 -5.07
C LEU A 10 8.54 2.32 -6.20
N GLU A 11 9.63 1.64 -6.49
CA GLU A 11 9.65 0.55 -7.46
C GLU A 11 8.81 -0.64 -7.00
N GLN A 12 8.92 -1.03 -5.73
CA GLN A 12 8.10 -2.10 -5.14
C GLN A 12 6.61 -1.74 -5.16
N ASP A 13 6.25 -0.51 -4.76
CA ASP A 13 4.87 -0.01 -4.80
C ASP A 13 4.32 0.01 -6.23
N LYS A 14 5.12 0.42 -7.22
CA LYS A 14 4.74 0.37 -8.64
C LYS A 14 4.39 -1.04 -9.08
N TRP A 15 5.25 -2.03 -8.79
CA TRP A 15 5.03 -3.42 -9.20
C TRP A 15 3.83 -4.04 -8.48
N LEU A 16 3.63 -3.71 -7.21
CA LEU A 16 2.46 -4.15 -6.45
C LEU A 16 1.16 -3.62 -7.07
N HIS A 17 1.08 -2.31 -7.33
CA HIS A 17 -0.10 -1.70 -7.93
C HIS A 17 -0.35 -2.18 -9.37
N ALA A 18 0.70 -2.36 -10.16
CA ALA A 18 0.58 -2.93 -11.52
C ALA A 18 0.08 -4.38 -11.48
N GLY A 19 0.57 -5.19 -10.53
CA GLY A 19 0.11 -6.56 -10.32
C GLY A 19 -1.37 -6.63 -9.91
N LEU A 20 -1.80 -5.76 -8.99
CA LEU A 20 -3.20 -5.69 -8.55
C LEU A 20 -4.14 -5.16 -9.65
N MET A 21 -3.67 -4.23 -10.48
CA MET A 21 -4.35 -3.79 -11.68
C MET A 21 -4.54 -4.96 -12.66
N GLY A 22 -3.47 -5.72 -12.94
CA GLY A 22 -3.53 -6.91 -13.80
C GLY A 22 -4.47 -7.99 -13.25
N PHE A 23 -4.43 -8.25 -11.95
CA PHE A 23 -5.34 -9.16 -11.27
C PHE A 23 -6.81 -8.74 -11.43
N SER A 24 -7.10 -7.45 -11.25
CA SER A 24 -8.45 -6.90 -11.43
C SER A 24 -8.92 -6.99 -12.89
N ALA A 25 -8.04 -6.70 -13.85
CA ALA A 25 -8.35 -6.84 -15.27
C ALA A 25 -8.61 -8.30 -15.67
N ALA A 26 -7.82 -9.24 -15.14
CA ALA A 26 -8.00 -10.67 -15.36
C ALA A 26 -9.35 -11.17 -14.81
N PHE A 27 -9.81 -10.64 -13.67
CA PHE A 27 -11.15 -10.92 -13.16
C PHE A 27 -12.25 -10.53 -14.16
N PHE A 28 -12.20 -9.31 -14.72
CA PHE A 28 -13.18 -8.89 -15.73
C PHE A 28 -13.11 -9.72 -17.01
N LEU A 29 -11.90 -10.08 -17.45
CA LEU A 29 -11.71 -10.94 -18.62
C LEU A 29 -12.33 -12.33 -18.39
N ALA A 30 -12.11 -12.91 -17.22
CA ALA A 30 -12.71 -14.18 -16.82
C ALA A 30 -14.24 -14.07 -16.74
N LEU A 31 -14.76 -12.97 -16.18
CA LEU A 31 -16.20 -12.70 -16.09
C LEU A 31 -16.85 -12.60 -17.48
N PHE A 32 -16.25 -11.86 -18.41
CA PHE A 32 -16.75 -11.77 -19.78
C PHE A 32 -16.67 -13.10 -20.53
N SER A 33 -15.67 -13.94 -20.23
CA SER A 33 -15.54 -15.27 -20.82
C SER A 33 -16.57 -16.27 -20.28
N ALA A 34 -17.09 -16.08 -19.07
CA ALA A 34 -17.92 -17.07 -18.39
C ALA A 34 -19.33 -17.22 -18.99
N GLN A 35 -19.76 -16.32 -19.89
CA GLN A 35 -21.08 -16.25 -20.55
C GLN A 35 -22.30 -16.20 -19.59
N GLY A 36 -22.12 -16.47 -18.30
CA GLY A 36 -23.14 -16.37 -17.25
C GLY A 36 -23.42 -14.91 -16.88
N GLY A 37 -24.69 -14.60 -16.62
CA GLY A 37 -25.12 -13.28 -16.22
C GLY A 37 -24.64 -12.93 -14.81
N VAL A 38 -24.15 -11.70 -14.62
CA VAL A 38 -23.78 -11.16 -13.29
C VAL A 38 -24.97 -11.13 -12.31
N GLU A 39 -26.19 -11.27 -12.82
CA GLU A 39 -27.43 -11.26 -12.04
C GLU A 39 -27.69 -12.54 -11.23
N GLU A 40 -26.90 -13.60 -11.42
CA GLU A 40 -27.15 -14.88 -10.74
C GLU A 40 -26.79 -14.87 -9.24
N SER A 41 -25.97 -13.94 -8.77
CA SER A 41 -25.53 -13.91 -7.37
C SER A 41 -25.23 -12.49 -6.89
N ILE A 42 -25.84 -12.10 -5.76
CA ILE A 42 -25.58 -10.81 -5.11
C ILE A 42 -24.12 -10.67 -4.68
N MET A 43 -23.47 -11.78 -4.30
CA MET A 43 -22.07 -11.81 -3.92
C MET A 43 -21.16 -11.51 -5.12
N LEU A 44 -21.50 -12.09 -6.28
CA LEU A 44 -20.77 -11.81 -7.51
C LEU A 44 -20.96 -10.35 -7.94
N HIS A 45 -22.19 -9.83 -7.86
CA HIS A 45 -22.48 -8.43 -8.18
C HIS A 45 -21.67 -7.45 -7.31
N LEU A 46 -21.62 -7.68 -6.00
CA LEU A 46 -20.80 -6.88 -5.08
C LEU A 46 -19.31 -6.98 -5.38
N SER A 47 -18.82 -8.19 -5.68
CA SER A 47 -17.42 -8.39 -6.11
C SER A 47 -17.10 -7.58 -7.36
N VAL A 48 -17.97 -7.62 -8.38
CA VAL A 48 -17.81 -6.87 -9.64
C VAL A 48 -17.74 -5.37 -9.38
N LEU A 49 -18.63 -4.83 -8.55
CA LEU A 49 -18.64 -3.41 -8.20
C LEU A 49 -17.32 -2.99 -7.52
N LEU A 50 -16.84 -3.79 -6.58
CA LEU A 50 -15.61 -3.51 -5.85
C LEU A 50 -14.36 -3.63 -6.72
N PHE A 51 -14.29 -4.63 -7.61
CA PHE A 51 -13.24 -4.73 -8.62
C PHE A 51 -13.28 -3.55 -9.61
N SER A 52 -14.48 -3.07 -9.97
CA SER A 52 -14.67 -1.92 -10.86
C SER A 52 -14.15 -0.63 -10.25
N ILE A 53 -14.25 -0.46 -8.92
CA ILE A 53 -13.66 0.67 -8.19
C ILE A 53 -12.14 0.48 -8.01
N ALA A 54 -11.70 -0.73 -7.67
CA ALA A 54 -10.29 -1.00 -7.38
C ALA A 54 -9.39 -0.84 -8.62
N LEU A 55 -9.86 -1.26 -9.79
CA LEU A 55 -9.11 -1.21 -11.05
C LEU A 55 -8.63 0.20 -11.41
N PRO A 56 -9.50 1.23 -11.56
CA PRO A 56 -9.06 2.58 -11.88
C PRO A 56 -8.17 3.18 -10.78
N LEU A 57 -8.42 2.86 -9.50
CA LEU A 57 -7.55 3.30 -8.41
C LEU A 57 -6.13 2.75 -8.57
N PHE A 58 -5.96 1.45 -8.81
CA PHE A 58 -4.63 0.86 -9.01
C PHE A 58 -3.96 1.34 -10.30
N THR A 59 -4.72 1.60 -11.36
CA THR A 59 -4.21 2.24 -12.58
C THR A 59 -3.64 3.63 -12.27
N ILE A 60 -4.41 4.47 -11.58
CA ILE A 60 -3.97 5.82 -11.19
C ILE A 60 -2.72 5.74 -10.31
N PHE A 61 -2.68 4.84 -9.32
CA PHE A 61 -1.50 4.67 -8.46
C PHE A 61 -0.27 4.19 -9.23
N THR A 62 -0.44 3.28 -10.19
CA THR A 62 0.66 2.80 -11.03
C THR A 62 1.24 3.93 -11.87
N ILE A 63 0.38 4.70 -12.53
CA ILE A 63 0.79 5.88 -13.32
C ILE A 63 1.47 6.91 -12.42
N LEU A 64 0.92 7.15 -11.23
CA LEU A 64 1.49 8.09 -10.28
C LEU A 64 2.90 7.67 -9.84
N CYS A 65 3.09 6.40 -9.51
CA CYS A 65 4.41 5.87 -9.14
C CYS A 65 5.40 5.99 -10.31
N MET A 66 4.98 5.69 -11.55
CA MET A 66 5.81 5.88 -12.75
C MET A 66 6.20 7.35 -12.97
N SER A 67 5.25 8.28 -12.81
CA SER A 67 5.51 9.72 -12.92
C SER A 67 6.49 10.21 -11.85
N LEU A 68 6.37 9.71 -10.62
CA LEU A 68 7.26 10.06 -9.51
C LEU A 68 8.68 9.48 -9.67
N MET A 69 8.87 8.45 -10.48
CA MET A 69 10.20 7.93 -10.83
C MET A 69 10.93 8.81 -11.87
N ASN A 70 10.25 9.79 -12.48
CA ASN A 70 10.85 10.63 -13.52
C ASN A 70 11.91 11.57 -12.92
N PRO A 71 13.17 11.55 -13.43
CA PRO A 71 14.27 12.33 -12.86
C PRO A 71 14.09 13.85 -12.97
N ASN A 72 13.15 14.32 -13.79
CA ASN A 72 12.88 15.74 -14.01
C ASN A 72 11.93 16.36 -12.96
N LEU A 73 11.39 15.58 -12.01
CA LEU A 73 10.48 16.11 -11.00
C LEU A 73 11.21 16.95 -9.93
N PRO A 74 10.59 18.03 -9.42
CA PRO A 74 11.12 18.81 -8.31
C PRO A 74 11.36 17.93 -7.07
N LYS A 75 12.55 18.03 -6.49
CA LYS A 75 12.88 17.37 -5.22
C LYS A 75 11.94 17.89 -4.13
N GLY A 76 11.21 17.01 -3.46
CA GLY A 76 10.22 17.34 -2.41
C GLY A 76 8.75 17.19 -2.84
N MET A 77 8.46 16.98 -4.12
CA MET A 77 7.09 16.70 -4.57
C MET A 77 6.61 15.33 -4.05
N PHE A 78 7.51 14.35 -3.95
CA PHE A 78 7.23 13.03 -3.40
C PHE A 78 6.82 13.09 -1.92
N ASP A 79 7.56 13.81 -1.08
CA ASP A 79 7.26 13.94 0.35
C ASP A 79 5.93 14.67 0.59
N THR A 80 5.65 15.70 -0.22
CA THR A 80 4.38 16.43 -0.20
C THR A 80 3.20 15.53 -0.59
N LEU A 81 3.38 14.70 -1.61
CA LEU A 81 2.35 13.76 -2.05
C LEU A 81 2.12 12.66 -1.01
N GLN A 82 3.19 12.09 -0.47
CA GLN A 82 3.12 11.01 0.50
C GLN A 82 2.43 11.45 1.80
N ASN A 83 2.61 12.72 2.20
CA ASN A 83 1.96 13.29 3.37
C ASN A 83 0.52 13.77 3.10
N SER A 84 0.03 13.66 1.86
CA SER A 84 -1.33 14.05 1.52
C SER A 84 -2.33 13.05 2.08
N ARG A 85 -3.22 13.54 2.96
CA ARG A 85 -4.35 12.77 3.51
C ARG A 85 -5.21 12.14 2.43
N TRP A 86 -5.39 12.82 1.30
CA TRP A 86 -6.20 12.32 0.19
C TRP A 86 -5.62 11.03 -0.41
N LEU A 87 -4.30 10.99 -0.61
CA LEU A 87 -3.63 9.79 -1.13
C LEU A 87 -3.64 8.64 -0.12
N PHE A 88 -3.52 8.94 1.17
CA PHE A 88 -3.65 7.92 2.22
C PHE A 88 -5.04 7.27 2.20
N TYR A 89 -6.11 8.07 2.16
CA TYR A 89 -7.48 7.53 2.10
C TYR A 89 -7.74 6.78 0.80
N ALA A 90 -7.29 7.29 -0.34
CA ALA A 90 -7.46 6.62 -1.63
C ALA A 90 -6.73 5.26 -1.66
N ARG A 91 -5.54 5.18 -1.04
CA ARG A 91 -4.76 3.95 -0.94
C ARG A 91 -5.41 2.95 0.02
N ALA A 92 -5.88 3.42 1.17
CA ALA A 92 -6.64 2.57 2.10
C ALA A 92 -7.91 2.03 1.45
N LEU A 93 -8.64 2.88 0.70
CA LEU A 93 -9.84 2.50 -0.01
C LEU A 93 -9.57 1.47 -1.11
N SER A 94 -8.49 1.59 -1.88
CA SER A 94 -8.16 0.62 -2.94
C SER A 94 -7.83 -0.76 -2.36
N TYR A 95 -7.04 -0.81 -1.28
CA TYR A 95 -6.74 -2.07 -0.59
C TYR A 95 -7.95 -2.68 0.11
N ALA A 96 -8.80 -1.86 0.73
CA ALA A 96 -10.05 -2.33 1.31
C ALA A 96 -11.00 -2.88 0.23
N SER A 97 -11.13 -2.17 -0.90
CA SER A 97 -11.98 -2.58 -2.01
C SER A 97 -11.54 -3.90 -2.60
N ILE A 98 -10.24 -4.10 -2.88
CA ILE A 98 -9.75 -5.37 -3.45
C ILE A 98 -9.90 -6.54 -2.47
N TYR A 99 -9.64 -6.32 -1.17
CA TYR A 99 -9.81 -7.35 -0.15
C TYR A 99 -11.27 -7.80 -0.05
N LEU A 100 -12.20 -6.84 0.03
CA LEU A 100 -13.63 -7.13 0.06
C LEU A 100 -14.10 -7.79 -1.25
N ALA A 101 -13.59 -7.34 -2.40
CA ALA A 101 -13.91 -7.93 -3.70
C ALA A 101 -13.55 -9.42 -3.73
N VAL A 102 -12.33 -9.77 -3.32
CA VAL A 102 -11.88 -11.17 -3.24
C VAL A 102 -12.71 -11.96 -2.23
N MET A 103 -13.03 -11.39 -1.07
CA MET A 103 -13.86 -12.05 -0.06
C MET A 103 -15.26 -12.39 -0.61
N PHE A 104 -15.92 -11.44 -1.27
CA PHE A 104 -17.24 -11.68 -1.90
C PHE A 104 -17.15 -12.65 -3.08
N LEU A 105 -16.06 -12.62 -3.86
CA LEU A 105 -15.81 -13.58 -4.92
C LEU A 105 -15.70 -15.00 -4.39
N ILE A 106 -14.96 -15.21 -3.30
CA ILE A 106 -14.89 -16.52 -2.62
C ILE A 106 -16.27 -16.93 -2.10
N GLY A 107 -17.00 -15.97 -1.51
CA GLY A 107 -18.37 -16.19 -1.01
C GLY A 107 -19.37 -16.58 -2.10
N HIS A 108 -19.18 -16.14 -3.34
CA HIS A 108 -19.98 -16.59 -4.47
C HIS A 108 -19.84 -18.10 -4.75
N PHE A 109 -18.64 -18.66 -4.59
CA PHE A 109 -18.42 -20.09 -4.75
C PHE A 109 -18.84 -20.89 -3.51
N THR A 110 -18.44 -20.44 -2.32
CA THR A 110 -18.79 -21.12 -1.06
C THR A 110 -18.63 -20.21 0.15
N LEU A 111 -19.72 -20.09 0.93
CA LEU A 111 -19.73 -19.33 2.19
C LEU A 111 -18.73 -19.88 3.21
N LEU A 112 -18.51 -21.20 3.23
CA LEU A 112 -17.55 -21.81 4.15
C LEU A 112 -16.13 -21.31 3.85
N ALA A 113 -15.74 -21.22 2.58
CA ALA A 113 -14.42 -20.69 2.22
C ALA A 113 -14.29 -19.19 2.51
N MET A 114 -15.39 -18.43 2.43
CA MET A 114 -15.40 -17.03 2.84
C MET A 114 -15.11 -16.89 4.34
N PHE A 115 -15.74 -17.72 5.18
CA PHE A 115 -15.48 -17.73 6.62
C PHE A 115 -14.05 -18.15 6.95
N THR A 116 -13.51 -19.20 6.30
CA THR A 116 -12.13 -19.62 6.55
C THR A 116 -11.13 -18.55 6.10
N PHE A 117 -11.36 -17.92 4.94
CA PHE A 117 -10.58 -16.78 4.49
C PHE A 117 -10.57 -15.66 5.53
N PHE A 118 -11.74 -15.26 6.03
CA PHE A 118 -11.86 -14.22 7.04
C PHE A 118 -11.11 -14.57 8.34
N ILE A 119 -11.27 -15.80 8.85
CA ILE A 119 -10.60 -16.25 10.08
C ILE A 119 -9.08 -16.25 9.91
N ILE A 120 -8.57 -16.77 8.79
CA ILE A 120 -7.14 -16.82 8.51
C ILE A 120 -6.58 -15.40 8.37
N SER A 121 -7.25 -14.52 7.61
CA SER A 121 -6.84 -13.12 7.47
C SER A 121 -6.83 -12.40 8.83
N ALA A 122 -7.83 -12.62 9.68
CA ALA A 122 -7.90 -12.06 11.02
C ALA A 122 -6.77 -12.59 11.93
N ALA A 123 -6.49 -13.90 11.87
CA ALA A 123 -5.42 -14.53 12.65
C ALA A 123 -4.04 -14.00 12.24
N ILE A 124 -3.79 -13.86 10.92
CA ILE A 124 -2.56 -13.27 10.39
C ILE A 124 -2.45 -11.81 10.85
N TRP A 125 -3.53 -11.03 10.71
CA TRP A 125 -3.54 -9.63 11.16
C TRP A 125 -3.23 -9.50 12.64
N TRP A 126 -3.80 -10.36 13.48
CA TRP A 126 -3.54 -10.39 14.92
C TRP A 126 -2.06 -10.71 15.22
N LYS A 127 -1.52 -11.75 14.58
CA LYS A 127 -0.11 -12.13 14.69
C LYS A 127 0.83 -11.02 14.22
N LEU A 128 0.52 -10.39 13.09
CA LEU A 128 1.28 -9.28 12.53
C LEU A 128 1.30 -8.11 13.52
N ARG A 129 0.15 -7.78 14.11
CA ARG A 129 0.03 -6.70 15.08
C ARG A 129 0.84 -6.98 16.35
N GLY A 130 0.78 -8.21 16.86
CA GLY A 130 1.48 -8.59 18.09
C GLY A 130 3.00 -8.73 17.93
N LEU A 131 3.48 -9.14 16.75
CA LEU A 131 4.88 -9.45 16.52
C LEU A 131 5.68 -8.28 15.93
N ILE A 132 5.12 -7.54 14.96
CA ILE A 132 5.88 -6.60 14.14
C ILE A 132 5.79 -5.16 14.62
N LEU A 133 4.69 -4.74 15.26
CA LEU A 133 4.61 -3.38 15.81
C LEU A 133 5.68 -3.08 16.87
N PRO A 134 5.95 -3.97 17.86
CA PRO A 134 6.96 -3.69 18.89
C PRO A 134 8.36 -3.52 18.29
N ASP A 135 8.70 -4.32 17.28
CA ASP A 135 10.02 -4.26 16.63
C ASP A 135 10.15 -3.03 15.71
N LEU A 136 9.07 -2.59 15.05
CA LEU A 136 9.06 -1.34 14.29
C LEU A 136 9.24 -0.12 15.21
N GLU A 137 8.59 -0.11 16.36
CA GLU A 137 8.76 0.96 17.35
C GLU A 137 10.20 1.03 17.88
N ARG A 138 10.82 -0.12 18.13
CA ARG A 138 12.24 -0.20 18.52
C ARG A 138 13.17 0.33 17.44
N LEU A 139 12.95 -0.02 16.18
CA LEU A 139 13.77 0.47 15.06
C LEU A 139 13.59 1.97 14.81
N GLN A 140 12.38 2.52 15.03
CA GLN A 140 12.16 3.96 14.96
C GLN A 140 12.86 4.69 16.10
N GLN A 141 12.81 4.17 17.32
CA GLN A 141 13.55 4.71 18.46
C GLN A 141 15.07 4.66 18.22
N GLU A 142 15.59 3.54 17.73
CA GLU A 142 17.02 3.39 17.44
C GLU A 142 17.48 4.38 16.37
N LYS A 143 16.69 4.61 15.31
CA LYS A 143 16.99 5.65 14.32
C LYS A 143 16.94 7.06 14.90
N GLN A 144 16.03 7.34 15.82
CA GLN A 144 15.88 8.64 16.45
C GLN A 144 17.06 8.93 17.40
N ASP A 145 17.48 7.94 18.20
CA ASP A 145 18.65 8.04 19.07
C ASP A 145 19.97 8.12 18.28
N SER A 146 20.05 7.45 17.13
CA SER A 146 21.21 7.52 16.22
C SER A 146 21.30 8.86 15.49
N GLY A 147 20.16 9.46 15.12
CA GLY A 147 20.10 10.80 14.53
C GLY A 147 20.46 11.91 15.52
N ILE A 148 20.09 11.75 16.79
CA ILE A 148 20.45 12.67 17.88
C ILE A 148 21.93 12.52 18.28
N LYS A 149 22.54 11.35 18.08
CA LYS A 149 23.99 11.12 18.25
C LYS A 149 24.85 11.57 17.06
N THR A 150 24.47 12.63 16.35
CA THR A 150 25.44 13.39 15.54
C THR A 150 26.32 14.26 16.44
N SER A 151 27.24 13.56 17.08
CA SER A 151 28.58 13.94 17.49
C SER A 151 28.77 15.02 18.57
N PRO A 152 29.53 14.74 19.65
CA PRO A 152 30.09 15.78 20.52
C PRO A 152 30.93 16.82 19.73
N VAL A 153 31.34 16.50 18.49
CA VAL A 153 31.97 17.44 17.56
C VAL A 153 30.99 18.52 17.04
N ALA A 154 29.70 18.21 16.85
CA ALA A 154 28.71 19.22 16.44
C ALA A 154 28.34 20.17 17.59
N GLN A 155 28.36 19.68 18.83
CA GLN A 155 28.25 20.51 20.04
C GLN A 155 29.52 21.35 20.27
N ALA A 156 30.72 20.78 20.03
CA ALA A 156 31.98 21.52 20.13
C ALA A 156 32.12 22.61 19.05
N VAL A 157 31.66 22.36 17.81
CA VAL A 157 31.65 23.39 16.74
C VAL A 157 30.65 24.50 17.03
N ARG A 158 29.49 24.21 17.65
CA ARG A 158 28.55 25.25 18.10
C ARG A 158 29.13 26.10 19.25
N GLN A 159 29.76 25.47 20.23
CA GLN A 159 30.42 26.21 21.33
C GLN A 159 31.60 27.08 20.84
N ALA A 160 32.35 26.63 19.84
CA ALA A 160 33.45 27.41 19.25
C ALA A 160 32.98 28.59 18.37
N ILE A 161 31.72 28.60 17.92
CA ILE A 161 31.15 29.70 17.13
C ILE A 161 30.54 30.78 18.05
N ASP A 162 30.00 30.40 19.21
CA ASP A 162 29.43 31.35 20.19
C ASP A 162 30.51 32.09 21.03
N GLU A 163 31.77 31.65 21.01
CA GLU A 163 32.90 32.29 21.70
C GLU A 163 33.72 33.26 20.81
N ARG A 164 33.25 33.58 19.59
CA ARG A 164 33.85 34.59 18.70
C ARG A 164 32.91 35.77 18.47
#